data_AF-A0A0B6Y8D6-F1
#
_entry.id   AF-A0A0B6Y8D6-F1
#
_cell.length_a   1.000
_cell.length_b   1.000
_cell.length_c   1.000
_cell.angle_alpha   90.00
_cell.angle_beta   90.00
_cell.angle_gamma   90.00
#
_symmetry.space_group_name_H-M   'P 1'
#
loop_
_entity.id
_entity.type
_entity.pdbx_description
1 polymer ?
#
loop_
_entity_poly.entity_id
_entity_poly.type
_entity_poly.pdbx_seq_one_letter_code
_entity_poly.pdbx_strand_id
1 'polypeptide(L)'
;MAAYLLCLTSGSGLPVFTRTVGNVKTLPFPVIGSLNAVHMFAANHNTVLQSTTTKDARIVWREFRNSLILISVMGRDSSTDDVHTGKLLENVFDAMILLYGLDDLTNIKNVERFKKELKICYRLIDTLIQSPSLSLFCDVTNAVDILSPADPTILQSFLDAFVEAADSPYGCLVVHGRVVVATSKWWELTASELLLLSLLMVSFSPCSARDVPIYLPQGSPTIP
;
A
#
# COMPACT_ATOMS: atom_id res chain seq x y z
N MET A 1 -5.72 18.14 -2.73
CA MET A 1 -5.30 17.31 -3.87
C MET A 1 -6.47 16.43 -4.28
N ALA A 2 -6.79 16.36 -5.58
CA ALA A 2 -7.82 15.46 -6.11
C ALA A 2 -7.13 14.32 -6.87
N ALA A 3 -7.31 13.08 -6.42
CA ALA A 3 -6.69 11.91 -7.02
C ALA A 3 -7.64 10.71 -7.00
N TYR A 4 -7.53 9.87 -8.02
CA TYR A 4 -8.21 8.59 -8.13
C TYR A 4 -7.17 7.48 -8.13
N LEU A 5 -7.42 6.42 -7.36
CA LEU A 5 -6.71 5.16 -7.43
C LEU A 5 -7.69 4.09 -7.87
N LEU A 6 -7.40 3.45 -9.00
CA LEU A 6 -8.20 2.36 -9.54
C LEU A 6 -7.40 1.07 -9.49
N CYS A 7 -8.08 -0.03 -9.21
CA CYS A 7 -7.55 -1.38 -9.36
C CYS A 7 -8.47 -2.16 -10.29
N LEU A 8 -7.91 -2.67 -11.38
CA LEU A 8 -8.60 -3.48 -12.38
C LEU A 8 -7.95 -4.87 -12.42
N THR A 9 -8.71 -5.89 -12.77
CA THR A 9 -8.10 -7.19 -13.13
C THR A 9 -7.42 -7.09 -14.49
N SER A 10 -6.20 -7.64 -14.62
CA SER A 10 -5.53 -7.74 -15.91
C SER A 10 -6.33 -8.64 -16.88
N GLY A 11 -6.24 -8.34 -18.17
CA GLY A 11 -6.96 -9.02 -19.25
C GLY A 11 -8.44 -8.63 -19.38
N SER A 12 -9.24 -8.76 -18.30
CA SER A 12 -10.69 -8.49 -18.39
C SER A 12 -11.07 -7.01 -18.16
N GLY A 13 -10.20 -6.24 -17.51
CA GLY A 13 -10.44 -4.83 -17.21
C GLY A 13 -11.55 -4.57 -16.20
N LEU A 14 -12.04 -5.61 -15.50
CA LEU A 14 -13.09 -5.45 -14.51
C LEU A 14 -12.57 -4.66 -13.29
N PRO A 15 -13.27 -3.59 -12.87
CA PRO A 15 -12.85 -2.81 -11.72
C PRO A 15 -13.02 -3.62 -10.44
N VAL A 16 -11.94 -3.78 -9.68
CA VAL A 16 -11.90 -4.38 -8.34
C VAL A 16 -12.30 -3.33 -7.31
N PHE A 17 -11.62 -2.18 -7.31
CA PHE A 17 -11.96 -1.06 -6.44
C PHE A 17 -11.63 0.28 -7.09
N THR A 18 -12.22 1.34 -6.54
CA THR A 18 -11.88 2.73 -6.85
C THR A 18 -11.84 3.52 -5.56
N ARG A 19 -10.73 4.20 -5.31
CA ARG A 19 -10.52 5.09 -4.17
C ARG A 19 -10.26 6.50 -4.65
N THR A 20 -10.69 7.46 -3.85
CA THR A 20 -10.63 8.88 -4.17
C THR A 20 -10.07 9.64 -2.99
N VAL A 21 -9.16 10.58 -3.25
CA VAL A 21 -8.71 11.56 -2.27
C VAL A 21 -9.15 12.94 -2.69
N GLY A 22 -9.68 13.71 -1.73
CA GLY A 22 -10.36 14.98 -1.97
C GLY A 22 -11.85 14.81 -2.25
N ASN A 23 -12.56 15.94 -2.34
CA ASN A 23 -14.00 15.96 -2.62
C ASN A 23 -14.26 15.82 -4.13
N VAL A 24 -13.98 14.64 -4.68
CA VAL A 24 -14.09 14.33 -6.12
C VAL A 24 -15.20 13.32 -6.36
N LYS A 25 -16.01 13.55 -7.40
CA LYS A 25 -17.05 12.60 -7.82
C LYS A 25 -16.41 11.31 -8.34
N THR A 26 -17.08 10.19 -8.15
CA THR A 26 -16.65 8.90 -8.70
C THR A 26 -16.49 8.98 -10.22
N LEU A 27 -15.45 8.32 -10.75
CA LEU A 27 -15.24 8.26 -12.19
C LEU A 27 -16.36 7.47 -12.86
N PRO A 28 -16.97 7.98 -13.95
CA PRO A 28 -17.95 7.23 -14.72
C PRO A 28 -17.34 5.94 -15.28
N PHE A 29 -18.13 4.85 -15.31
CA PHE A 29 -17.70 3.56 -15.85
C PHE A 29 -17.11 3.63 -17.28
N PRO A 30 -17.64 4.45 -18.22
CA PRO A 30 -17.04 4.60 -19.54
C PRO A 30 -15.60 5.15 -19.51
N VAL A 31 -15.28 6.00 -18.54
CA VAL A 31 -13.92 6.55 -18.37
C VAL A 31 -12.98 5.45 -17.89
N ILE A 32 -13.41 4.64 -16.92
CA ILE A 32 -12.63 3.49 -16.44
C ILE A 32 -12.36 2.50 -17.58
N GLY A 33 -13.38 2.19 -18.39
CA GLY A 33 -13.24 1.34 -19.56
C GLY A 33 -12.26 1.90 -20.60
N SER A 34 -12.26 3.22 -20.80
CA SER A 34 -11.32 3.89 -21.71
C SER A 34 -9.88 3.82 -21.21
N LEU A 35 -9.65 4.02 -19.90
CA LEU A 35 -8.31 3.87 -19.30
C LEU A 35 -7.76 2.45 -19.46
N ASN A 36 -8.62 1.44 -19.31
CA ASN A 36 -8.25 0.05 -19.57
C ASN A 36 -7.98 -0.20 -21.06
N ALA A 37 -8.77 0.38 -21.97
CA ALA A 37 -8.57 0.23 -23.40
C ALA A 37 -7.20 0.78 -23.87
N VAL A 38 -6.76 1.91 -23.31
CA VAL A 38 -5.43 2.48 -23.61
C VAL A 38 -4.32 1.55 -23.11
N HIS A 39 -4.46 0.99 -21.91
CA HIS A 39 -3.51 -0.01 -21.38
C HIS A 39 -3.45 -1.24 -22.29
N MET A 40 -4.61 -1.81 -22.64
CA MET A 40 -4.70 -2.99 -23.51
C MET A 40 -4.15 -2.73 -24.91
N PHE A 41 -4.32 -1.52 -25.45
CA PHE A 41 -3.73 -1.14 -26.74
C PHE A 41 -2.20 -1.21 -26.69
N ALA A 42 -1.57 -0.67 -25.65
CA ALA A 42 -0.12 -0.76 -25.46
C ALA A 42 0.35 -2.22 -25.30
N ALA A 43 -0.35 -2.99 -24.46
CA ALA A 43 -0.05 -4.40 -24.21
C ALA A 43 -0.11 -5.25 -25.49
N ASN A 44 -1.12 -5.03 -26.34
CA ASN A 44 -1.27 -5.73 -27.63
C ASN A 44 -0.12 -5.44 -28.62
N HIS A 45 0.61 -4.34 -28.41
CA HIS A 45 1.80 -3.99 -29.20
C HIS A 45 3.11 -4.38 -28.50
N ASN A 46 3.05 -5.21 -27.44
CA ASN A 46 4.19 -5.59 -26.61
C ASN A 46 4.92 -4.38 -26.00
N THR A 47 4.17 -3.33 -25.66
CA THR A 47 4.70 -2.12 -25.01
C THR A 47 4.09 -1.93 -23.63
N VAL A 48 4.88 -1.43 -22.69
CA VAL A 48 4.42 -1.16 -21.32
C VAL A 48 4.06 0.32 -21.21
N LEU A 49 2.79 0.60 -20.94
CA LEU A 49 2.33 1.96 -20.66
C LEU A 49 2.72 2.35 -19.23
N GLN A 50 3.58 3.35 -19.08
CA GLN A 50 4.03 3.81 -17.76
C GLN A 50 3.20 4.99 -17.26
N SER A 51 3.11 6.05 -18.05
CA SER A 51 2.38 7.27 -17.70
C SER A 51 1.94 8.04 -18.94
N THR A 52 0.98 8.95 -18.77
CA THR A 52 0.50 9.87 -19.80
C THR A 52 -0.02 11.13 -19.12
N THR A 53 0.19 12.27 -19.77
CA THR A 53 -0.35 13.56 -19.31
C THR A 53 -1.36 14.07 -20.33
N THR A 54 -2.55 14.40 -19.85
CA THR A 54 -3.61 15.06 -20.62
C THR A 54 -3.67 16.55 -20.25
N LYS A 55 -4.62 17.29 -20.81
CA LYS A 55 -4.80 18.71 -20.48
C LYS A 55 -5.12 18.92 -18.99
N ASP A 56 -5.86 17.98 -18.40
CA ASP A 56 -6.47 18.14 -17.07
C ASP A 56 -5.90 17.17 -16.03
N ALA A 57 -5.27 16.09 -16.46
CA ALA A 57 -4.83 15.02 -15.57
C ALA A 57 -3.53 14.36 -16.00
N ARG A 58 -2.77 13.90 -15.00
CA ARG A 58 -1.64 13.00 -15.12
C ARG A 58 -2.09 11.60 -14.71
N ILE A 59 -1.71 10.60 -15.48
CA ILE A 59 -2.16 9.23 -15.31
C ILE A 59 -0.96 8.31 -15.31
N VAL A 60 -0.89 7.41 -14.33
CA VAL A 60 0.20 6.43 -14.17
C VAL A 60 -0.40 5.04 -14.07
N TRP A 61 0.16 4.09 -14.81
CA TRP A 61 -0.25 2.68 -14.81
C TRP A 61 0.88 1.81 -14.28
N ARG A 62 0.53 0.77 -13.53
CA ARG A 62 1.42 -0.32 -13.16
C ARG A 62 0.64 -1.63 -13.22
N GLU A 63 1.15 -2.58 -13.98
CA GLU A 63 0.63 -3.94 -14.02
C GLU A 63 1.45 -4.84 -13.09
N PHE A 64 0.77 -5.63 -12.28
CA PHE A 64 1.37 -6.52 -11.29
C PHE A 64 1.01 -7.97 -11.60
N ARG A 65 2.07 -8.75 -11.84
CA ARG A 65 2.01 -10.22 -11.97
C ARG A 65 0.98 -10.72 -12.99
N ASN A 66 0.67 -9.93 -14.02
CA ASN A 66 -0.36 -10.20 -15.03
C ASN A 66 -1.75 -10.52 -14.43
N SER A 67 -2.01 -10.07 -13.20
CA SER A 67 -3.26 -10.34 -12.48
C SER A 67 -4.03 -9.05 -12.23
N LEU A 68 -3.33 -7.97 -11.87
CA LEU A 68 -3.93 -6.69 -11.50
C LEU A 68 -3.25 -5.54 -12.20
N ILE A 69 -4.02 -4.50 -12.50
CA ILE A 69 -3.55 -3.23 -13.04
C ILE A 69 -3.98 -2.15 -12.04
N LEU A 70 -3.01 -1.45 -11.47
CA LEU A 70 -3.26 -0.25 -10.68
C LEU A 70 -3.08 0.99 -11.56
N ILE A 71 -4.01 1.91 -11.44
CA ILE A 71 -4.04 3.16 -12.20
C ILE A 71 -4.23 4.31 -11.22
N SER A 72 -3.34 5.29 -11.27
CA SER A 72 -3.52 6.55 -10.55
C SER A 72 -3.85 7.66 -11.54
N VAL A 73 -4.91 8.44 -11.26
CA VAL A 73 -5.29 9.63 -12.03
C VAL A 73 -5.23 10.82 -11.08
N MET A 74 -4.37 11.79 -11.36
CA MET A 74 -4.19 12.99 -10.55
C MET A 74 -4.50 14.23 -11.39
N GLY A 75 -5.08 15.26 -10.77
CA GLY A 75 -5.25 16.55 -11.42
C GLY A 75 -3.90 17.17 -11.79
N ARG A 76 -3.82 17.89 -12.93
CA ARG A 76 -2.56 18.44 -13.47
C ARG A 76 -1.76 19.31 -12.51
N ASP A 77 -2.44 20.04 -11.63
CA ASP A 77 -1.81 20.94 -10.66
C ASP A 77 -1.25 20.21 -9.42
N SER A 78 -1.27 18.87 -9.41
CA SER A 78 -0.59 18.10 -8.38
C SER A 78 0.93 18.27 -8.49
N SER A 79 1.58 18.62 -7.38
CA SER A 79 3.04 18.68 -7.27
C SER A 79 3.73 17.31 -7.30
N THR A 80 2.96 16.22 -7.27
CA THR A 80 3.46 14.85 -7.26
C THR A 80 3.93 14.43 -8.65
N ASP A 81 5.15 13.92 -8.76
CA ASP A 81 5.71 13.43 -10.02
C ASP A 81 5.31 11.97 -10.33
N ASP A 82 5.66 11.50 -11.53
CA ASP A 82 5.36 10.14 -11.99
C ASP A 82 6.06 9.06 -11.16
N VAL A 83 7.21 9.38 -10.57
CA VAL A 83 8.03 8.45 -9.78
C VAL A 83 7.37 8.19 -8.43
N HIS A 84 6.98 9.25 -7.72
CA HIS A 84 6.27 9.16 -6.44
C HIS A 84 4.93 8.47 -6.61
N THR A 85 4.19 8.76 -7.70
CA THR A 85 2.95 8.04 -8.00
C THR A 85 3.19 6.58 -8.33
N GLY A 86 4.23 6.28 -9.12
CA GLY A 86 4.64 4.90 -9.37
C GLY A 86 4.95 4.14 -8.08
N LYS A 87 5.68 4.77 -7.15
CA LYS A 87 6.00 4.19 -5.84
C LYS A 87 4.77 4.00 -4.97
N LEU A 88 3.83 4.94 -5.00
CA LEU A 88 2.53 4.76 -4.33
C LEU A 88 1.80 3.52 -4.87
N LEU A 89 1.79 3.29 -6.19
CA LEU A 89 1.16 2.10 -6.78
C LEU A 89 1.85 0.81 -6.33
N GLU A 90 3.19 0.79 -6.25
CA GLU A 90 3.94 -0.33 -5.67
C GLU A 90 3.57 -0.57 -4.21
N ASN A 91 3.58 0.47 -3.37
CA ASN A 91 3.23 0.37 -1.97
C ASN A 91 1.78 -0.09 -1.75
N VAL A 92 0.85 0.30 -2.63
CA VAL A 92 -0.53 -0.20 -2.61
C VAL A 92 -0.58 -1.69 -2.92
N PHE A 93 0.18 -2.16 -3.91
CA PHE A 93 0.23 -3.59 -4.22
C PHE A 93 0.88 -4.39 -3.09
N ASP A 94 1.98 -3.90 -2.51
CA ASP A 94 2.63 -4.53 -1.37
C ASP A 94 1.72 -4.52 -0.12
N ALA A 95 0.92 -3.46 0.08
CA ALA A 95 -0.12 -3.43 1.12
C ALA A 95 -1.22 -4.48 0.91
N MET A 96 -1.56 -4.76 -0.35
CA MET A 96 -2.48 -5.85 -0.69
C MET A 96 -1.84 -7.20 -0.38
N ILE A 97 -0.56 -7.41 -0.69
CA ILE A 97 0.16 -8.63 -0.28
C ILE A 97 0.15 -8.74 1.24
N LEU A 98 0.48 -7.67 1.96
CA LEU A 98 0.59 -7.66 3.42
C LEU A 98 -0.65 -8.20 4.13
N LEU A 99 -1.85 -7.89 3.62
CA LEU A 99 -3.10 -8.26 4.29
C LEU A 99 -3.86 -9.40 3.61
N TYR A 100 -3.61 -9.69 2.33
CA TYR A 100 -4.35 -10.70 1.57
C TYR A 100 -3.48 -11.85 1.05
N GLY A 101 -2.16 -11.66 0.91
CA GLY A 101 -1.22 -12.68 0.43
C GLY A 101 -1.01 -12.68 -1.08
N LEU A 102 0.20 -13.04 -1.53
CA LEU A 102 0.59 -12.97 -2.94
C LEU A 102 -0.10 -14.03 -3.82
N ASP A 103 -0.26 -15.25 -3.32
CA ASP A 103 -0.83 -16.36 -4.09
C ASP A 103 -2.29 -16.08 -4.47
N ASP A 104 -3.07 -15.56 -3.53
CA ASP A 104 -4.47 -15.20 -3.77
C ASP A 104 -4.61 -13.98 -4.69
N LEU A 105 -3.66 -13.03 -4.65
CA LEU A 105 -3.62 -11.90 -5.57
C LEU A 105 -3.26 -12.29 -7.00
N THR A 106 -2.48 -13.36 -7.18
CA THR A 106 -2.06 -13.82 -8.52
C THR A 106 -3.05 -14.84 -9.13
N ASN A 107 -3.83 -15.52 -8.30
CA ASN A 107 -4.78 -16.57 -8.73
C ASN A 107 -6.24 -16.20 -8.49
N ILE A 108 -6.69 -15.07 -9.06
CA ILE A 108 -8.06 -14.57 -8.88
C ILE A 108 -9.04 -15.42 -9.69
N LYS A 109 -9.74 -16.35 -9.03
CA LYS A 109 -10.76 -17.21 -9.67
C LYS A 109 -12.14 -16.56 -9.74
N ASN A 110 -12.52 -15.80 -8.71
CA ASN A 110 -13.83 -15.16 -8.62
C ASN A 110 -13.67 -13.69 -8.20
N VAL A 111 -13.89 -12.78 -9.16
CA VAL A 111 -13.70 -11.34 -8.97
C VAL A 111 -14.65 -10.76 -7.92
N GLU A 112 -15.90 -11.22 -7.85
CA GLU A 112 -16.87 -10.69 -6.87
C GLU A 112 -16.56 -11.12 -5.44
N ARG A 113 -16.04 -12.34 -5.26
CA ARG A 113 -15.52 -12.80 -3.97
C ARG A 113 -14.26 -12.01 -3.59
N PHE A 114 -13.32 -11.90 -4.52
CA PHE A 114 -12.07 -11.16 -4.35
C PHE A 114 -12.31 -9.71 -3.90
N LYS A 115 -13.22 -8.99 -4.56
CA LYS A 115 -13.64 -7.63 -4.16
C LYS A 115 -14.11 -7.51 -2.71
N LYS A 116 -14.81 -8.54 -2.20
CA LYS A 116 -15.34 -8.54 -0.83
C LYS A 116 -14.24 -8.78 0.18
N GLU A 117 -13.32 -9.70 -0.10
CA GLU A 117 -12.23 -10.05 0.80
C GLU A 117 -11.17 -8.94 0.84
N LEU A 118 -10.89 -8.29 -0.28
CA LEU A 118 -9.91 -7.20 -0.37
C LEU A 118 -10.28 -5.95 0.45
N LYS A 119 -11.51 -5.88 0.98
CA LYS A 119 -11.95 -4.78 1.84
C LYS A 119 -11.08 -4.59 3.08
N ILE A 120 -10.40 -5.64 3.54
CA ILE A 120 -9.45 -5.56 4.66
C ILE A 120 -8.30 -4.58 4.38
N CYS A 121 -7.88 -4.45 3.13
CA CYS A 121 -6.77 -3.59 2.72
C CYS A 121 -7.15 -2.11 2.67
N TYR A 122 -8.45 -1.81 2.66
CA TYR A 122 -8.94 -0.48 2.31
C TYR A 122 -8.48 0.62 3.26
N ARG A 123 -8.40 0.35 4.57
CA ARG A 123 -7.90 1.35 5.52
C ARG A 123 -6.44 1.70 5.26
N LEU A 124 -5.59 0.70 5.06
CA LEU A 124 -4.18 0.90 4.76
C LEU A 124 -3.98 1.60 3.41
N ILE A 125 -4.75 1.21 2.39
CA ILE A 125 -4.73 1.89 1.07
C ILE A 125 -5.17 3.35 1.23
N ASP A 126 -6.24 3.63 1.95
CA ASP A 126 -6.72 4.99 2.18
C ASP A 126 -5.66 5.82 2.93
N THR A 127 -4.96 5.24 3.92
CA THR A 127 -3.81 5.87 4.61
C THR A 127 -2.65 6.16 3.66
N LEU A 128 -2.30 5.23 2.76
CA LEU A 128 -1.22 5.40 1.77
C LEU A 128 -1.52 6.55 0.81
N ILE A 129 -2.75 6.66 0.29
CA ILE A 129 -3.10 7.77 -0.61
C ILE A 129 -3.15 9.10 0.15
N GLN A 130 -3.41 9.07 1.46
CA GLN A 130 -3.37 10.23 2.35
C GLN A 130 -1.96 10.52 2.92
N SER A 131 -0.94 9.72 2.59
CA SER A 131 0.42 9.87 3.13
C SER A 131 0.98 11.30 3.06
N PRO A 132 0.80 12.06 1.96
CA PRO A 132 1.29 13.44 1.89
C PRO A 132 0.68 14.40 2.93
N SER A 133 -0.40 14.00 3.60
CA SER A 133 -1.04 14.75 4.69
C SER A 133 -0.68 14.24 6.09
N LEU A 134 0.03 13.11 6.19
CA LEU A 134 0.55 12.59 7.44
C LEU A 134 1.81 13.36 7.84
N SER A 135 2.05 13.51 9.14
CA SER A 135 3.29 14.07 9.69
C SER A 135 4.43 13.03 9.71
N LEU A 136 4.48 12.20 8.67
CA LEU A 136 5.46 11.15 8.46
C LEU A 136 6.25 11.46 7.18
N PHE A 137 7.53 11.10 7.16
CA PHE A 137 8.42 11.30 6.01
C PHE A 137 8.72 10.00 5.27
N CYS A 138 8.12 8.90 5.71
CA CYS A 138 8.41 7.56 5.22
C CYS A 138 8.19 7.36 3.72
N ASP A 139 7.26 8.10 3.13
CA ASP A 139 6.98 8.08 1.70
C ASP A 139 8.10 8.71 0.85
N VAL A 140 8.77 9.75 1.36
CA VAL A 140 9.89 10.42 0.69
C VAL A 140 11.20 9.69 0.93
N THR A 141 11.45 9.25 2.17
CA THR A 141 12.72 8.62 2.56
C THR A 141 12.78 7.15 2.19
N ASN A 142 11.62 6.53 1.91
CA ASN A 142 11.47 5.09 1.79
C ASN A 142 12.11 4.38 2.99
N ALA A 143 11.87 4.93 4.18
CA ALA A 143 12.38 4.43 5.46
C ALA A 143 11.35 4.71 6.55
N VAL A 144 11.33 3.88 7.59
CA VAL A 144 10.42 4.12 8.72
C VAL A 144 10.88 5.32 9.54
N ASP A 145 9.93 6.13 9.99
CA ASP A 145 10.24 7.24 10.89
C ASP A 145 10.56 6.73 12.28
N ILE A 146 11.64 7.26 12.86
CA ILE A 146 12.13 6.88 14.18
C ILE A 146 11.94 8.05 15.14
N LEU A 147 11.53 7.75 16.37
CA LEU A 147 11.58 8.68 17.49
C LEU A 147 12.70 8.27 18.44
N SER A 148 13.61 9.18 18.72
CA SER A 148 14.65 8.96 19.73
C SER A 148 14.08 9.29 21.12
N PRO A 149 13.88 8.31 22.02
CA PRO A 149 13.46 8.57 23.39
C PRO A 149 14.66 9.06 24.24
N ALA A 150 14.37 9.60 25.43
CA ALA A 150 15.41 9.98 26.39
C ALA A 150 16.17 8.76 26.93
N ASP A 151 15.44 7.68 27.25
CA ASP A 151 15.99 6.44 27.83
C ASP A 151 15.61 5.21 26.98
N PRO A 152 16.29 4.95 25.85
CA PRO A 152 15.96 3.84 24.95
C PRO A 152 16.19 2.46 25.59
N THR A 153 17.15 2.34 26.49
CA THR A 153 17.54 1.07 27.14
C THR A 153 16.43 0.51 28.02
N ILE A 154 15.73 1.37 28.76
CA ILE A 154 14.61 0.98 29.61
C ILE A 154 13.48 0.43 28.74
N LEU A 155 13.10 1.17 27.69
CA LEU A 155 12.05 0.73 26.77
C LEU A 155 12.42 -0.56 26.03
N GLN A 156 13.68 -0.72 25.63
CA GLN A 156 14.16 -1.95 25.01
C GLN A 156 14.02 -3.14 25.97
N SER A 157 14.37 -2.99 27.25
CA SER A 157 14.24 -4.09 28.23
C SER A 157 12.79 -4.59 28.41
N PHE A 158 11.81 -3.68 28.36
CA PHE A 158 10.40 -4.06 28.40
C PHE A 158 9.93 -4.71 27.11
N LEU A 159 10.41 -4.23 25.96
CA LEU A 159 10.13 -4.85 24.68
C LEU A 159 10.67 -6.28 24.63
N ASP A 160 11.92 -6.49 25.05
CA ASP A 160 12.55 -7.81 25.04
C ASP A 160 11.78 -8.80 25.92
N ALA A 161 11.37 -8.40 27.12
CA ALA A 161 10.55 -9.22 28.01
C ALA A 161 9.16 -9.56 27.40
N PHE A 162 8.54 -8.60 26.69
CA PHE A 162 7.27 -8.84 25.99
C PHE A 162 7.43 -9.84 24.85
N VAL A 163 8.50 -9.69 24.06
CA VAL A 163 8.80 -10.53 22.90
C VAL A 163 9.14 -11.96 23.33
N GLU A 164 9.89 -12.12 24.42
CA GLU A 164 10.17 -13.42 25.05
C GLU A 164 8.88 -14.10 25.52
N ALA A 165 7.98 -13.36 26.20
CA ALA A 165 6.70 -13.89 26.64
C ALA A 165 5.75 -14.25 25.50
N ALA A 166 5.87 -13.55 24.36
CA ALA A 166 5.08 -13.81 23.14
C ALA A 166 5.68 -14.92 22.26
N ASP A 167 6.85 -15.48 22.61
CA ASP A 167 7.61 -16.45 21.81
C ASP A 167 7.79 -16.01 20.35
N SER A 168 8.08 -14.72 20.15
CA SER A 168 8.30 -14.12 18.85
C SER A 168 9.75 -13.68 18.72
N PRO A 169 10.38 -13.78 17.54
CA PRO A 169 11.65 -13.10 17.30
C PRO A 169 11.47 -11.63 16.91
N TYR A 170 10.25 -11.22 16.57
CA TYR A 170 9.90 -9.87 16.10
C TYR A 170 9.14 -9.10 17.16
N GLY A 171 9.54 -7.85 17.38
CA GLY A 171 8.81 -6.89 18.19
C GLY A 171 9.30 -5.47 17.98
N CYS A 172 8.37 -4.52 18.11
CA CYS A 172 8.66 -3.09 18.10
C CYS A 172 7.70 -2.32 19.02
N LEU A 173 8.14 -1.14 19.46
CA LEU A 173 7.32 -0.14 20.12
C LEU A 173 7.15 1.04 19.19
N VAL A 174 5.90 1.44 18.94
CA VAL A 174 5.56 2.53 18.02
C VAL A 174 4.74 3.58 18.74
N VAL A 175 5.09 4.85 18.52
CA VAL A 175 4.39 6.02 19.05
C VAL A 175 4.01 6.93 17.89
N HIS A 176 2.70 7.14 17.69
CA HIS A 176 2.16 7.96 16.60
C HIS A 176 2.70 7.57 15.20
N GLY A 177 2.82 6.27 14.94
CA GLY A 177 3.35 5.73 13.67
C GLY A 177 4.87 5.71 13.57
N ARG A 178 5.61 6.22 14.55
CA ARG A 178 7.07 6.24 14.53
C ARG A 178 7.64 5.19 15.46
N VAL A 179 8.64 4.45 14.99
CA VAL A 179 9.29 3.38 15.77
C VAL A 179 10.20 4.03 16.83
N VAL A 180 10.08 3.57 18.07
CA VAL A 180 10.87 4.07 19.20
C VAL A 180 12.01 3.11 19.51
N VAL A 181 11.67 1.82 19.68
CA VAL A 181 12.60 0.72 19.90
C VAL A 181 12.09 -0.51 19.16
N ALA A 182 12.99 -1.37 18.70
CA ALA A 182 12.62 -2.62 18.06
C ALA A 182 13.74 -3.66 18.20
N THR A 183 13.34 -4.93 18.14
CA THR A 183 14.24 -6.10 18.12
C THR A 183 15.19 -6.07 16.90
N SER A 184 16.32 -6.77 16.98
CA SER A 184 17.27 -6.87 15.86
C SER A 184 16.62 -7.45 14.60
N LYS A 185 15.82 -8.51 14.74
CA LYS A 185 15.09 -9.15 13.64
C LYS A 185 14.06 -8.22 12.99
N TRP A 186 13.47 -7.30 13.74
CA TRP A 186 12.60 -6.27 13.17
C TRP A 186 13.37 -5.34 12.24
N TRP A 187 14.58 -4.92 12.60
CA TRP A 187 15.42 -4.06 11.76
C TRP A 187 15.99 -4.75 10.51
N GLU A 188 15.96 -6.08 10.45
CA GLU A 188 16.31 -6.85 9.25
C GLU A 188 15.21 -6.84 8.18
N LEU A 189 13.99 -6.40 8.53
CA LEU A 189 12.90 -6.24 7.57
C LEU A 189 13.25 -5.18 6.52
N THR A 190 12.68 -5.34 5.32
CA THR A 190 12.91 -4.39 4.24
C THR A 190 12.27 -3.03 4.56
N ALA A 191 12.77 -1.98 3.90
CA ALA A 191 12.20 -0.64 4.00
C ALA A 191 10.69 -0.59 3.72
N SER A 192 10.23 -1.31 2.70
CA SER A 192 8.82 -1.43 2.34
C SER A 192 7.99 -2.10 3.42
N GLU A 193 8.47 -3.21 4.00
CA GLU A 193 7.79 -3.89 5.10
C GLU A 193 7.67 -3.01 6.33
N LEU A 194 8.77 -2.36 6.73
CA LEU A 194 8.80 -1.45 7.88
C LEU A 194 7.82 -0.28 7.70
N LEU A 195 7.80 0.31 6.51
CA LEU A 195 6.89 1.39 6.14
C LEU A 195 5.43 0.91 6.23
N LEU A 196 5.10 -0.22 5.62
CA LEU A 196 3.73 -0.71 5.58
C LEU A 196 3.23 -1.13 6.96
N LEU A 197 4.08 -1.73 7.80
CA LEU A 197 3.74 -2.09 9.17
C LEU A 197 3.47 -0.84 10.03
N SER A 198 4.30 0.19 9.90
CA SER A 198 4.09 1.48 10.56
C SER A 198 2.75 2.11 10.13
N LEU A 199 2.49 2.19 8.83
CA LEU A 199 1.25 2.76 8.30
C LEU A 199 0.02 1.90 8.65
N LEU A 200 0.16 0.57 8.73
CA LEU A 200 -0.89 -0.34 9.15
C LEU A 200 -1.34 -0.02 10.57
N MET A 201 -0.39 0.18 11.50
CA MET A 201 -0.70 0.57 12.87
C MET A 201 -1.44 1.91 12.94
N VAL A 202 -1.06 2.88 12.12
CA VAL A 202 -1.74 4.19 12.03
C VAL A 202 -3.15 4.06 11.44
N SER A 203 -3.36 3.11 10.51
CA SER A 203 -4.65 2.89 9.85
C SER A 203 -5.72 2.28 10.77
N PHE A 204 -5.30 1.66 11.88
CA PHE A 204 -6.19 0.99 12.80
C PHE A 204 -6.90 1.94 13.76
N SER A 205 -8.15 1.61 14.09
CA SER A 205 -8.85 2.28 15.20
C SER A 205 -8.18 1.94 16.54
N PRO A 206 -8.21 2.86 17.52
CA PRO A 206 -7.67 2.59 18.86
C PRO A 206 -8.26 1.31 19.47
N CYS A 207 -7.39 0.44 19.98
CA CYS A 207 -7.76 -0.79 20.69
C CYS A 207 -6.63 -1.18 21.66
N SER A 208 -6.96 -1.97 22.69
CA SER A 208 -5.98 -2.49 23.65
C SER A 208 -5.12 -3.63 23.08
N ALA A 209 -5.71 -4.50 22.27
CA ALA A 209 -5.04 -5.59 21.59
C ALA A 209 -5.78 -5.92 20.29
N ARG A 210 -5.03 -6.44 19.31
CA ARG A 210 -5.57 -6.93 18.04
C ARG A 210 -4.68 -8.03 17.52
N ASP A 211 -5.31 -9.04 16.95
CA ASP A 211 -4.65 -10.10 16.20
C ASP A 211 -5.02 -9.94 14.73
N VAL A 212 -4.01 -9.81 13.86
CA VAL A 212 -4.18 -9.65 12.41
C VAL A 212 -3.08 -10.46 11.73
N PRO A 213 -3.43 -11.47 10.91
CA PRO A 213 -2.44 -12.18 10.11
C PRO A 213 -1.84 -11.23 9.08
N ILE A 214 -0.53 -11.29 8.89
CA ILE A 214 0.19 -10.42 7.97
C ILE A 214 1.20 -11.22 7.15
N TYR A 215 1.25 -10.98 5.85
CA TYR A 215 2.28 -11.54 4.97
C TYR A 215 3.40 -10.52 4.81
N LEU A 216 4.66 -10.93 4.84
CA LEU A 216 5.74 -9.98 4.55
C LEU A 216 5.93 -9.90 3.02
N PRO A 217 5.68 -8.75 2.34
CA PRO A 217 5.68 -8.70 0.89
C PRO A 217 6.99 -9.15 0.21
N GLN A 218 8.12 -9.06 0.92
CA GLN A 218 9.41 -9.59 0.46
C GLN A 218 9.83 -10.84 1.23
N GLY A 219 9.70 -10.85 2.57
CA GLY A 219 10.20 -11.94 3.42
C GLY A 219 9.38 -13.22 3.39
N SER A 220 8.05 -13.11 3.37
CA SER A 220 7.12 -14.25 3.45
C SER A 220 5.79 -13.94 2.74
N PRO A 221 5.80 -13.69 1.41
CA PRO A 221 4.63 -13.17 0.71
C PRO A 221 3.48 -14.18 0.59
N THR A 222 3.74 -15.46 0.83
CA THR A 222 2.79 -16.58 0.69
C THR A 222 2.46 -17.26 2.02
N ILE A 223 3.08 -16.83 3.12
CA ILE A 223 2.88 -17.41 4.45
C ILE A 223 2.64 -16.27 5.45
N PRO A 224 1.48 -16.22 6.12
CA PRO A 224 1.14 -15.17 7.08
C PRO A 224 1.76 -15.41 8.46
#